data_AF-A0A2N0VA62-F1
#
_entry.id   AF-A0A2N0VA62-F1
#
_cell.length_a   1.000
_cell.length_b   1.000
_cell.length_c   1.000
_cell.angle_alpha   90.00
_cell.angle_beta   90.00
_cell.angle_gamma   90.00
#
_symmetry.space_group_name_H-M   'P 1'
#
loop_
_entity.id
_entity.type
_entity.pdbx_description
1 polymer ?
#
loop_
_entity_poly.entity_id
_entity_poly.type
_entity_poly.pdbx_seq_one_letter_code
_entity_poly.pdbx_strand_id
1 'polypeptide(L)'
;MGANHNAACLGIIGRCLLEQLITVLWAIRSIENAQEHQSSATAELAKALKINLKAGTAKIKNRHTGEEATAEFLETEQMKNIPKRRSVEELAREAEVSDLYTVFYRFMSLETHGHHDVSTEASDPISLCEMHLQSIGAISRAIGQACVWWLLHRSGPDNESIRDVLGLNSK
;
A
#
# COMPACT_ATOMS: atom_id res chain seq x y z
N MET A 1 -7.91 -21.97 -14.41
CA MET A 1 -7.67 -20.57 -13.99
C MET A 1 -6.36 -19.98 -14.54
N GLY A 2 -5.61 -20.65 -15.43
CA GLY A 2 -4.35 -20.13 -16.00
C GLY A 2 -4.27 -20.13 -17.53
N ALA A 3 -5.41 -20.15 -18.24
CA ALA A 3 -5.43 -20.24 -19.70
C ALA A 3 -5.57 -18.87 -20.40
N ASN A 4 -5.87 -17.80 -19.65
CA ASN A 4 -6.07 -16.47 -20.20
C ASN A 4 -5.03 -15.52 -19.59
N HIS A 5 -4.25 -14.85 -20.44
CA HIS A 5 -3.38 -13.73 -20.09
C HIS A 5 -4.18 -12.70 -19.29
N ASN A 6 -3.96 -12.65 -17.96
CA ASN A 6 -4.71 -11.79 -17.05
C ASN A 6 -3.82 -10.65 -16.58
N ALA A 7 -3.50 -9.77 -17.52
CA ALA A 7 -2.67 -8.60 -17.28
C ALA A 7 -3.24 -7.73 -16.15
N ALA A 8 -4.56 -7.57 -16.07
CA ALA A 8 -5.21 -6.80 -15.01
C ALA A 8 -4.88 -7.32 -13.60
N CYS A 9 -4.92 -8.63 -13.37
CA CYS A 9 -4.51 -9.20 -12.08
C CYS A 9 -3.03 -8.95 -11.78
N LEU A 10 -2.16 -9.03 -12.79
CA LEU A 10 -0.73 -8.75 -12.63
C LEU A 10 -0.48 -7.26 -12.33
N GLY A 11 -1.19 -6.35 -12.99
CA GLY A 11 -1.16 -4.92 -12.71
C GLY A 11 -1.57 -4.61 -11.27
N ILE A 12 -2.65 -5.24 -10.77
CA ILE A 12 -3.08 -5.12 -9.36
C ILE A 12 -1.97 -5.61 -8.41
N ILE A 13 -1.37 -6.77 -8.67
CA ILE A 13 -0.27 -7.30 -7.84
C ILE A 13 0.92 -6.35 -7.85
N GLY A 14 1.33 -5.88 -9.03
CA GLY A 14 2.43 -4.93 -9.17
C GLY A 14 2.16 -3.63 -8.40
N ARG A 15 0.93 -3.10 -8.44
CA ARG A 15 0.52 -1.92 -7.67
C ARG A 15 0.66 -2.18 -6.17
N CYS A 16 0.12 -3.30 -5.66
CA CYS A 16 0.22 -3.66 -4.25
C CYS A 16 1.68 -3.77 -3.79
N LEU A 17 2.55 -4.36 -4.62
CA LEU A 17 3.98 -4.46 -4.32
C LEU A 17 4.66 -3.09 -4.33
N LEU A 18 4.28 -2.19 -5.22
CA LEU A 18 4.82 -0.83 -5.24
C LEU A 18 4.41 -0.04 -3.99
N GLU A 19 3.14 -0.15 -3.55
CA GLU A 19 2.69 0.42 -2.27
C GLU A 19 3.51 -0.16 -1.11
N GLN A 20 3.79 -1.46 -1.13
CA GLN A 20 4.60 -2.12 -0.12
C GLN A 20 6.05 -1.63 -0.15
N LEU A 21 6.65 -1.44 -1.33
CA LEU A 21 7.99 -0.87 -1.47
C LEU A 21 8.06 0.53 -0.85
N ILE A 22 7.14 1.43 -1.23
CA ILE A 22 7.07 2.79 -0.68
C ILE A 22 6.91 2.74 0.85
N THR A 23 6.05 1.85 1.34
CA THR A 23 5.82 1.68 2.78
C THR A 23 7.08 1.20 3.51
N VAL A 24 7.80 0.23 2.94
CA VAL A 24 9.07 -0.26 3.50
C VAL A 24 10.11 0.86 3.52
N LEU A 25 10.30 1.56 2.41
CA LEU A 25 11.26 2.66 2.29
C LEU A 25 10.97 3.77 3.30
N TRP A 26 9.70 4.09 3.52
CA TRP A 26 9.29 5.05 4.56
C TRP A 26 9.53 4.51 5.98
N ALA A 27 9.11 3.28 6.25
CA ALA A 27 9.18 2.67 7.59
C ALA A 27 10.62 2.50 8.08
N ILE A 28 11.57 2.20 7.20
CA ILE A 28 12.99 2.04 7.57
C ILE A 28 13.71 3.38 7.84
N ARG A 29 13.10 4.54 7.56
CA ARG A 29 13.75 5.84 7.83
C ARG A 29 13.86 6.15 9.31
N SER A 30 12.95 5.65 10.14
CA SER A 30 12.95 5.92 11.57
C SER A 30 12.18 4.86 12.36
N ILE A 31 12.49 4.75 13.65
CA ILE A 31 11.76 3.84 14.55
C ILE A 31 10.31 4.32 14.72
N GLU A 32 10.11 5.63 14.73
CA GLU A 32 8.80 6.27 14.84
C GLU A 32 7.90 5.88 13.65
N ASN A 33 8.44 5.88 12.42
CA ASN A 33 7.69 5.46 11.24
C ASN A 33 7.32 3.97 11.31
N ALA A 34 8.25 3.12 11.76
CA ALA A 34 7.98 1.70 11.92
C ALA A 34 6.89 1.42 12.97
N GLN A 35 6.90 2.16 14.10
CA GLN A 35 5.87 2.07 15.13
C GLN A 35 4.51 2.59 14.63
N GLU A 36 4.52 3.69 13.87
CA GLU A 36 3.32 4.22 13.23
C GLU A 36 2.74 3.20 12.22
N HIS A 37 3.58 2.57 11.41
CA HIS A 37 3.14 1.50 10.50
C HIS A 37 2.49 0.33 11.26
N GLN A 38 3.12 -0.14 12.34
CA GLN A 38 2.62 -1.26 13.14
C GLN A 38 1.23 -0.97 13.74
N SER A 39 1.00 0.25 14.21
CA SER A 39 -0.28 0.68 14.79
C SER A 39 -1.38 0.96 13.75
N SER A 40 -1.01 1.14 12.48
CA SER A 40 -1.96 1.48 11.40
C SER A 40 -3.03 0.40 11.18
N ALA A 41 -2.67 -0.88 11.28
CA ALA A 41 -3.62 -1.99 11.10
C ALA A 41 -4.71 -1.97 12.18
N THR A 42 -4.33 -1.72 13.43
CA THR A 42 -5.27 -1.58 14.55
C THR A 42 -6.17 -0.36 14.36
N ALA A 43 -5.64 0.76 13.86
CA ALA A 43 -6.43 1.95 13.57
C ALA A 43 -7.47 1.71 12.46
N GLU A 44 -7.13 0.96 11.40
CA GLU A 44 -8.08 0.61 10.35
C GLU A 44 -9.18 -0.32 10.85
N LEU A 45 -8.84 -1.32 11.68
CA LEU A 45 -9.83 -2.17 12.33
C LEU A 45 -10.77 -1.35 13.23
N ALA A 46 -10.23 -0.40 14.00
CA ALA A 46 -11.02 0.48 14.85
C ALA A 46 -11.96 1.37 14.01
N LYS A 47 -11.51 1.89 12.86
CA LYS A 47 -12.38 2.64 11.92
C LYS A 47 -13.51 1.78 11.37
N ALA A 48 -13.18 0.58 10.89
CA ALA A 48 -14.18 -0.35 10.37
C ALA A 48 -15.23 -0.70 11.43
N LEU A 49 -14.79 -0.97 12.66
CA LEU A 49 -15.70 -1.18 13.80
C LEU A 49 -16.56 0.06 14.04
N LYS A 50 -15.97 1.26 14.12
CA LYS A 50 -16.69 2.53 14.31
C LYS A 50 -17.79 2.73 13.26
N ILE A 51 -17.49 2.44 11.99
CA ILE A 51 -18.46 2.55 10.88
C ILE A 51 -19.63 1.59 11.12
N ASN A 52 -19.35 0.33 11.45
CA ASN A 52 -20.39 -0.67 11.69
C ASN A 52 -21.26 -0.35 12.93
N LEU A 53 -20.64 0.16 14.01
CA LEU A 53 -21.37 0.60 15.20
C LEU A 53 -22.29 1.78 14.88
N LYS A 54 -21.83 2.76 14.09
CA LYS A 54 -22.65 3.90 13.66
C LYS A 54 -23.77 3.50 12.70
N ALA A 55 -23.53 2.52 11.85
CA ALA A 55 -24.53 1.98 10.93
C ALA A 55 -25.55 1.04 11.62
N GLY A 56 -25.34 0.68 12.89
CA GLY A 56 -26.18 -0.27 13.62
C GLY A 56 -26.00 -1.73 13.18
N THR A 57 -25.01 -2.02 12.34
CA THR A 57 -24.68 -3.39 11.88
C THR A 57 -23.87 -4.17 12.91
N ALA A 58 -23.26 -3.46 13.87
CA ALA A 58 -22.62 -4.04 15.05
C ALA A 58 -23.13 -3.34 16.32
N LYS A 59 -23.02 -4.03 17.47
CA LYS A 59 -23.37 -3.49 18.79
C LYS A 59 -22.32 -3.84 19.82
N ILE A 60 -22.05 -2.92 20.74
CA ILE A 60 -21.26 -3.19 21.94
C ILE A 60 -22.22 -3.43 23.09
N LYS A 61 -21.95 -4.47 23.89
CA LYS A 61 -22.67 -4.75 25.13
C LYS A 61 -21.71 -4.64 26.31
N ASN A 62 -22.20 -4.10 27.42
CA ASN A 62 -21.47 -4.17 28.67
C ASN A 62 -21.33 -5.63 29.09
N ARG A 63 -20.09 -6.08 29.37
CA ARG A 63 -19.81 -7.47 29.69
C ARG A 63 -20.51 -7.96 30.97
N HIS A 64 -20.72 -7.07 31.93
CA HIS A 64 -21.27 -7.42 33.25
C HIS A 64 -22.80 -7.32 33.28
N THR A 65 -23.38 -6.30 32.63
CA THR A 65 -24.84 -6.07 32.64
C THR A 65 -25.54 -6.67 31.42
N GLY A 66 -24.81 -6.92 30.32
CA GLY A 66 -25.37 -7.37 29.05
C GLY A 66 -26.13 -6.29 28.26
N GLU A 67 -26.23 -5.08 28.81
CA GLU A 67 -26.94 -3.95 28.21
C GLU A 67 -26.16 -3.36 27.02
N GLU A 68 -26.89 -2.75 26.09
CA GLU A 68 -26.30 -2.10 24.93
C GLU A 68 -25.56 -0.83 25.35
N ALA A 69 -24.25 -0.80 25.09
CA ALA A 69 -23.33 0.27 25.46
C ALA A 69 -22.69 0.95 24.25
N THR A 70 -23.25 0.77 23.04
CA THR A 70 -22.69 1.27 21.79
C THR A 70 -22.49 2.79 21.79
N ALA A 71 -23.48 3.55 22.28
CA ALA A 71 -23.42 5.02 22.31
C ALA A 71 -22.28 5.51 23.22
N GLU A 72 -22.19 4.98 24.44
CA GLU A 72 -21.12 5.32 25.39
C GLU A 72 -19.74 4.96 24.83
N PHE A 73 -19.61 3.78 24.20
CA PHE A 73 -18.36 3.34 23.60
C PHE A 73 -17.88 4.27 22.46
N LEU A 74 -18.80 4.74 21.61
CA LEU A 74 -18.48 5.68 20.52
C LEU A 74 -18.01 7.06 21.03
N GLU A 75 -18.38 7.42 22.26
CA GLU A 75 -18.00 8.69 22.90
C GLU A 75 -16.62 8.67 23.57
N THR A 76 -15.97 7.51 23.64
CA THR A 76 -14.61 7.39 24.19
C THR A 76 -13.58 8.13 23.35
N GLU A 77 -12.55 8.69 23.99
CA GLU A 77 -11.46 9.41 23.30
C GLU A 77 -10.75 8.53 22.25
N GLN A 78 -10.62 7.23 22.51
CA GLN A 78 -10.06 6.26 21.58
C GLN A 78 -10.88 6.18 20.28
N MET A 79 -12.21 6.15 20.39
CA MET A 79 -13.10 6.08 19.23
C MET A 79 -13.27 7.43 18.54
N LYS A 80 -13.15 8.55 19.26
CA LYS A 80 -13.16 9.90 18.66
C LYS A 80 -11.91 10.18 17.85
N ASN A 81 -10.73 9.84 18.39
CA ASN A 81 -9.43 10.24 17.86
C ASN A 81 -8.67 9.08 17.20
N ILE A 82 -9.35 8.30 16.34
CA ILE A 82 -8.66 7.24 15.59
C ILE A 82 -7.74 7.88 14.53
N PRO A 83 -6.42 7.61 14.54
CA PRO A 83 -5.49 8.23 13.61
C PRO A 83 -5.87 7.98 12.15
N LYS A 84 -5.72 9.01 11.31
CA LYS A 84 -5.90 8.87 9.86
C LYS A 84 -4.73 8.05 9.30
N ARG A 85 -5.03 7.13 8.36
CA ARG A 85 -3.99 6.41 7.64
C ARG A 85 -3.31 7.40 6.70
N ARG A 86 -1.98 7.41 6.71
CA ARG A 86 -1.18 8.16 5.74
C ARG A 86 -1.42 7.63 4.33
N SER A 87 -1.54 8.53 3.37
CA SER A 87 -1.66 8.16 1.97
C SER A 87 -0.31 7.64 1.44
N VAL A 88 -0.34 6.79 0.41
CA VAL A 88 0.89 6.30 -0.25
C VAL A 88 1.74 7.46 -0.77
N GLU A 89 1.10 8.56 -1.19
CA GLU A 89 1.77 9.80 -1.60
C GLU A 89 2.54 10.47 -0.46
N GLU A 90 1.92 10.57 0.72
CA GLU A 90 2.57 11.11 1.92
C GLU A 90 3.79 10.26 2.31
N LEU A 91 3.65 8.93 2.25
CA LEU A 91 4.76 8.00 2.49
C LEU A 91 5.88 8.19 1.48
N ALA A 92 5.58 8.28 0.19
CA ALA A 92 6.57 8.46 -0.88
C ALA A 92 7.32 9.79 -0.75
N ARG A 93 6.61 10.87 -0.42
CA ARG A 93 7.20 12.19 -0.18
C ARG A 93 8.16 12.16 1.00
N GLU A 94 7.75 11.55 2.10
CA GLU A 94 8.60 11.43 3.30
C GLU A 94 9.75 10.44 3.11
N ALA A 95 9.61 9.48 2.20
CA ALA A 95 10.67 8.56 1.82
C ALA A 95 11.60 9.11 0.73
N GLU A 96 11.38 10.34 0.24
CA GLU A 96 12.14 10.96 -0.86
C GLU A 96 12.10 10.15 -2.19
N VAL A 97 10.99 9.44 -2.43
CA VAL A 97 10.74 8.61 -3.62
C VAL A 97 9.43 8.97 -4.33
N SER A 98 9.08 10.26 -4.33
CA SER A 98 7.87 10.80 -4.98
C SER A 98 7.77 10.49 -6.48
N ASP A 99 8.90 10.28 -7.14
CA ASP A 99 8.97 9.88 -8.53
C ASP A 99 8.40 8.47 -8.74
N LEU A 100 8.66 7.53 -7.82
CA LEU A 100 8.06 6.19 -7.87
C LEU A 100 6.53 6.24 -7.79
N TYR A 101 5.99 7.12 -6.95
CA TYR A 101 4.55 7.35 -6.86
C TYR A 101 3.99 7.99 -8.14
N THR A 102 4.65 9.03 -8.64
CA THR A 102 4.13 9.81 -9.78
C THR A 102 4.19 9.03 -11.09
N VAL A 103 5.27 8.28 -11.32
CA VAL A 103 5.56 7.60 -12.60
C VAL A 103 4.95 6.20 -12.66
N PHE A 104 4.93 5.45 -11.55
CA PHE A 104 4.45 4.07 -11.59
C PHE A 104 3.09 3.92 -10.93
N TYR A 105 2.96 4.42 -9.70
CA TYR A 105 1.73 4.21 -8.93
C TYR A 105 0.51 4.83 -9.59
N ARG A 106 0.63 6.05 -10.11
CA ARG A 106 -0.48 6.75 -10.77
C ARG A 106 -0.93 6.03 -12.05
N PHE A 107 0.01 5.57 -12.87
CA PHE A 107 -0.30 4.87 -14.12
C PHE A 107 -0.93 3.50 -13.86
N MET A 108 -0.35 2.71 -12.94
CA MET A 108 -0.92 1.42 -12.55
C MET A 108 -2.29 1.56 -11.87
N SER A 109 -2.56 2.70 -11.22
CA SER A 109 -3.86 2.97 -10.63
C SER A 109 -4.94 3.32 -11.66
N LEU A 110 -4.59 3.86 -12.83
CA LEU A 110 -5.57 4.16 -13.89
C LEU A 110 -6.20 2.87 -14.46
N GLU A 111 -5.40 1.83 -14.67
CA GLU A 111 -5.87 0.51 -15.13
C GLU A 111 -6.89 -0.10 -14.16
N THR A 112 -6.68 0.10 -12.85
CA THR A 112 -7.55 -0.48 -11.81
C THR A 112 -8.91 0.22 -11.64
N HIS A 113 -9.12 1.41 -12.23
CA HIS A 113 -10.38 2.16 -12.14
C HIS A 113 -11.29 2.00 -13.37
N GLY A 114 -11.00 1.05 -14.26
CA GLY A 114 -11.91 0.63 -15.34
C GLY A 114 -12.14 1.64 -16.45
N HIS A 115 -11.36 2.73 -16.52
CA HIS A 115 -11.41 3.73 -17.59
C HIS A 115 -10.35 3.49 -18.66
N HIS A 116 -10.15 2.23 -19.03
CA HIS A 116 -9.53 1.93 -20.32
C HIS A 116 -10.63 1.89 -21.37
N ASP A 117 -10.91 3.05 -21.97
CA ASP A 117 -11.24 3.05 -23.39
C ASP A 117 -10.00 2.48 -24.08
N VAL A 118 -10.02 1.18 -24.32
CA VAL A 118 -9.01 0.50 -25.13
C VAL A 118 -9.21 1.07 -26.53
N SER A 119 -8.43 2.10 -26.87
CA SER A 119 -8.14 2.41 -28.25
C SER A 119 -7.77 1.09 -28.93
N THR A 120 -8.46 0.78 -30.02
CA THR A 120 -8.47 -0.46 -30.80
C THR A 120 -7.11 -0.92 -31.35
N GLU A 121 -6.01 -0.31 -30.93
CA GLU A 121 -4.66 -0.84 -31.07
C GLU A 121 -4.40 -1.82 -29.94
N ALA A 122 -4.72 -3.09 -30.20
CA ALA A 122 -4.49 -4.20 -29.29
C ALA A 122 -3.01 -4.27 -28.87
N SER A 123 -2.69 -3.70 -27.71
CA SER A 123 -1.52 -4.15 -26.96
C SER A 123 -1.69 -5.65 -26.77
N ASP A 124 -0.74 -6.44 -27.30
CA ASP A 124 -0.75 -7.89 -27.18
C ASP A 124 -0.86 -8.24 -25.68
N PRO A 125 -1.94 -8.93 -25.25
CA PRO A 125 -2.12 -9.31 -23.86
C PRO A 125 -0.91 -10.04 -23.26
N ILE A 126 -0.13 -10.72 -24.11
CA ILE A 126 1.12 -11.37 -23.73
C ILE A 126 2.16 -10.33 -23.33
N SER A 127 2.42 -9.33 -24.19
CA SER A 127 3.38 -8.26 -23.92
C SER A 127 3.04 -7.46 -22.66
N LEU A 128 1.75 -7.21 -22.42
CA LEU A 128 1.30 -6.54 -21.20
C LEU A 128 1.52 -7.41 -19.95
N CYS A 129 1.27 -8.72 -20.05
CA CYS A 129 1.59 -9.67 -18.98
C CYS A 129 3.09 -9.73 -18.69
N GLU A 130 3.93 -9.78 -19.74
CA GLU A 130 5.40 -9.76 -19.61
C GLU A 130 5.88 -8.50 -18.91
N MET A 131 5.39 -7.33 -19.30
CA MET A 131 5.72 -6.06 -18.67
C MET A 131 5.35 -6.03 -17.19
N HIS A 132 4.15 -6.49 -16.82
CA HIS A 132 3.77 -6.58 -15.40
C HIS A 132 4.60 -7.59 -14.63
N LEU A 133 4.93 -8.76 -15.20
CA LEU A 133 5.78 -9.76 -14.54
C LEU A 133 7.20 -9.22 -14.30
N GLN A 134 7.78 -8.53 -15.29
CA GLN A 134 9.08 -7.87 -15.14
C GLN A 134 9.04 -6.80 -14.05
N SER A 135 7.99 -5.98 -14.03
CA SER A 135 7.77 -4.94 -13.01
C SER A 135 7.65 -5.55 -11.61
N ILE A 136 6.85 -6.61 -11.46
CA ILE A 136 6.71 -7.36 -10.20
C ILE A 136 8.08 -7.88 -9.73
N GLY A 137 8.87 -8.45 -10.64
CA GLY A 137 10.22 -8.94 -10.34
C GLY A 137 11.16 -7.84 -9.87
N ALA A 138 11.19 -6.71 -10.58
CA ALA A 138 12.01 -5.54 -10.24
C ALA A 138 11.63 -4.95 -8.87
N ILE A 139 10.34 -4.74 -8.62
CA ILE A 139 9.84 -4.21 -7.34
C ILE A 139 10.15 -5.19 -6.20
N SER A 140 9.97 -6.49 -6.40
CA SER A 140 10.29 -7.50 -5.39
C SER A 140 11.77 -7.51 -5.02
N ARG A 141 12.66 -7.33 -6.02
CA ARG A 141 14.10 -7.16 -5.80
C ARG A 141 14.40 -5.88 -5.02
N ALA A 142 13.77 -4.75 -5.36
CA ALA A 142 13.95 -3.49 -4.66
C ALA A 142 13.54 -3.59 -3.18
N ILE A 143 12.41 -4.27 -2.88
CA ILE A 143 11.99 -4.55 -1.50
C ILE A 143 13.05 -5.36 -0.77
N GLY A 144 13.51 -6.46 -1.39
CA GLY A 144 14.57 -7.31 -0.82
C GLY A 144 15.84 -6.53 -0.52
N GLN A 145 16.28 -5.68 -1.47
CA GLN A 145 17.47 -4.85 -1.31
C GLN A 145 17.32 -3.85 -0.16
N ALA A 146 16.17 -3.16 -0.06
CA ALA A 146 15.91 -2.22 1.04
C ALA A 146 15.97 -2.92 2.41
N CYS A 147 15.39 -4.13 2.51
CA CYS A 147 15.45 -4.93 3.73
C CYS A 147 16.87 -5.39 4.07
N VAL A 148 17.65 -5.85 3.09
CA VAL A 148 19.06 -6.26 3.29
C VAL A 148 19.91 -5.07 3.73
N TRP A 149 19.72 -3.91 3.12
CA TRP A 149 20.45 -2.69 3.47
C TRP A 149 20.20 -2.31 4.93
N TRP A 150 18.93 -2.32 5.34
CA TRP A 150 18.57 -2.08 6.73
C TRP A 150 19.16 -3.13 7.68
N LEU A 151 19.15 -4.41 7.27
CA LEU A 151 19.68 -5.52 8.05
C LEU A 151 21.19 -5.38 8.30
N LEU A 152 21.95 -5.01 7.27
CA LEU A 152 23.42 -4.96 7.32
C LEU A 152 23.96 -3.62 7.85
N HIS A 153 23.31 -2.51 7.51
CA HIS A 153 23.85 -1.18 7.73
C HIS A 153 23.02 -0.31 8.69
N ARG A 154 21.80 -0.75 9.04
CA ARG A 154 20.83 0.06 9.83
C ARG A 154 20.56 1.42 9.18
N SER A 155 20.60 1.45 7.86
CA SER A 155 20.31 2.61 7.03
C SER A 155 19.40 2.21 5.87
N GLY A 156 18.65 3.18 5.34
CA GLY A 156 17.91 2.99 4.10
C GLY A 156 18.82 3.15 2.87
N PRO A 157 18.42 2.56 1.72
CA PRO A 157 19.01 2.89 0.43
C PRO A 157 18.64 4.33 0.02
N ASP A 158 19.51 5.00 -0.73
CA ASP A 158 19.16 6.24 -1.42
C ASP A 158 18.28 5.99 -2.66
N ASN A 159 17.64 7.05 -3.17
CA ASN A 159 16.73 6.93 -4.30
C ASN A 159 17.44 6.43 -5.57
N GLU A 160 18.68 6.85 -5.82
CA GLU A 160 19.45 6.40 -6.99
C GLU A 160 19.73 4.90 -6.96
N SER A 161 20.07 4.36 -5.80
CA SER A 161 20.28 2.93 -5.59
C SER A 161 18.99 2.13 -5.81
N ILE A 162 17.84 2.65 -5.39
CA ILE A 162 16.53 2.03 -5.66
C ILE A 162 16.20 2.09 -7.15
N ARG A 163 16.43 3.23 -7.80
CA ARG A 163 16.21 3.42 -9.24
C ARG A 163 17.07 2.48 -10.08
N ASP A 164 18.32 2.26 -9.70
CA ASP A 164 19.21 1.30 -10.34
C ASP A 164 18.67 -0.14 -10.26
N VAL A 165 18.23 -0.58 -9.07
CA VAL A 165 17.64 -1.92 -8.88
C VAL A 165 16.34 -2.08 -9.67
N LEU A 166 15.57 -1.01 -9.83
CA LEU A 166 14.37 -0.96 -10.66
C LEU A 166 14.68 -0.88 -12.17
N GLY A 167 15.94 -0.75 -12.56
CA GLY A 167 16.36 -0.63 -13.96
C GLY A 167 16.07 0.74 -14.58
N LEU A 168 15.78 1.77 -13.78
CA LEU A 168 15.35 3.10 -14.23
C LEU A 168 16.52 4.02 -14.60
N ASN A 169 17.74 3.59 -14.31
CA ASN A 169 18.96 4.34 -14.59
C ASN A 169 19.66 3.88 -15.89
N SER A 170 19.17 2.82 -16.53
CA SER A 170 19.65 2.33 -17.82
C SER A 170 19.12 3.21 -18.95
N LYS A 171 20.03 3.82 -19.73
CA LYS A 171 19.71 4.54 -20.97
C LYS A 171 19.50 3.58 -22.14
#